data_AF-A0A674K339-F1
#
_entry.id   AF-A0A674K339-F1
#
_cell.length_a   1.000
_cell.length_b   1.000
_cell.length_c   1.000
_cell.angle_alpha   90.00
_cell.angle_beta   90.00
_cell.angle_gamma   90.00
#
_symmetry.space_group_name_H-M   'P 1'
#
loop_
_entity.id
_entity.type
_entity.pdbx_description
1 polymer ?
#
loop_
_entity_poly.entity_id
_entity_poly.type
_entity_poly.pdbx_seq_one_letter_code
_entity_poly.pdbx_strand_id
1 'polypeptide(L)'
;PGKALEEVPVGGRLSSLQVFANNSSLHGISHIFRHGSLSLRRVLWALFFLGSLGLLLVVCMERVTYFFSYPHVTKLDEVAAPNLTFPAITICNLNEFRFSRITRNDLYHVGQLLALLSDRYEIRSPHLAEPQLLAALRDKANFRNFKAKPFDMADFYNRTGHDMAEMLLQCSFRGTDCTAQNFTAVSAAPTGPATACLRPRHVSASGGVCHGALGKVGGCLTPGLWGSSGGEGRVLAWVCQSLGGGSCCWHCCVGLILPGH
;
A
#
# COMPACT_ATOMS: atom_id res chain seq x y z
N PRO A 1 71.11 36.08 -61.75
CA PRO A 1 70.51 37.41 -62.00
C PRO A 1 69.14 37.29 -62.69
N GLY A 2 67.99 37.57 -62.08
CA GLY A 2 67.62 37.99 -60.73
C GLY A 2 66.16 37.54 -60.54
N LYS A 3 65.81 37.16 -59.31
CA LYS A 3 64.42 36.90 -58.93
C LYS A 3 63.69 38.23 -58.96
N ALA A 4 62.68 38.33 -59.82
CA ALA A 4 61.77 39.46 -59.84
C ALA A 4 60.96 39.48 -58.53
N LEU A 5 60.80 40.69 -58.04
CA LEU A 5 60.29 41.06 -56.73
C LEU A 5 58.81 40.69 -56.53
N GLU A 6 58.56 40.45 -55.25
CA GLU A 6 57.29 40.38 -54.55
C GLU A 6 56.31 41.50 -54.92
N GLU A 7 55.08 41.13 -55.26
CA GLU A 7 53.89 41.96 -55.11
C GLU A 7 52.85 41.12 -54.37
N VAL A 8 53.01 41.06 -53.04
CA VAL A 8 51.98 40.54 -52.12
C VAL A 8 50.88 41.60 -52.05
N PRO A 9 49.65 41.34 -52.53
CA PRO A 9 48.58 42.30 -52.34
C PRO A 9 48.31 42.43 -50.85
N VAL A 10 48.33 43.67 -50.38
CA VAL A 10 48.14 44.11 -48.99
C VAL A 10 46.90 43.44 -48.36
N GLY A 11 47.12 42.31 -47.69
CA GLY A 11 46.12 41.61 -46.90
C GLY A 11 45.98 42.30 -45.56
N GLY A 12 44.87 43.02 -45.37
CA GLY A 12 44.50 43.60 -44.08
C GLY A 12 44.54 42.52 -42.99
N ARG A 13 45.18 42.82 -41.84
CA ARG A 13 45.22 41.90 -40.70
C ARG A 13 43.79 41.52 -40.31
N LEU A 14 43.45 40.24 -40.47
CA LEU A 14 42.22 39.68 -39.91
C LEU A 14 42.23 39.91 -38.40
N SER A 15 41.12 40.38 -37.82
CA SER A 15 41.00 40.49 -36.37
C SER A 15 41.08 39.10 -35.73
N SER A 16 41.59 38.99 -34.50
CA SER A 16 41.71 37.70 -33.78
C SER A 16 40.40 36.94 -33.70
N LEU A 17 39.27 37.66 -33.56
CA LEU A 17 37.91 37.10 -33.55
C LEU A 17 37.51 36.47 -34.89
N GLN A 18 37.98 37.01 -36.01
CA GLN A 18 37.70 36.48 -37.34
C GLN A 18 38.45 35.18 -37.61
N VAL A 19 39.70 35.08 -37.15
CA VAL A 19 40.48 33.83 -37.22
C VAL A 19 39.80 32.75 -36.37
N PHE A 20 39.33 33.10 -35.18
CA PHE A 20 38.57 32.20 -34.32
C PHE A 20 37.24 31.75 -34.96
N ALA A 21 36.45 32.68 -35.50
CA ALA A 21 35.15 32.38 -36.10
C ALA A 21 35.27 31.47 -37.34
N ASN A 22 36.36 31.58 -38.10
CA ASN A 22 36.63 30.71 -39.25
C ASN A 22 37.13 29.32 -38.85
N ASN A 23 37.77 29.18 -37.69
CA ASN A 23 38.28 27.91 -37.18
C ASN A 23 37.32 27.21 -36.20
N SER A 24 36.17 27.82 -35.91
CA SER A 24 35.16 27.27 -35.01
C SER A 24 34.22 26.31 -35.73
N SER A 25 33.72 25.30 -35.02
CA SER A 25 32.65 24.40 -35.49
C SER A 25 31.24 24.96 -35.27
N LEU A 26 31.13 26.18 -34.72
CA LEU A 26 29.85 26.88 -34.55
C LEU A 26 29.29 27.32 -35.90
N HIS A 27 28.25 26.62 -36.35
CA HIS A 27 27.56 26.95 -37.58
C HIS A 27 26.98 28.38 -37.52
N GLY A 28 27.27 29.18 -38.55
CA GLY A 28 26.78 30.56 -38.65
C GLY A 28 27.76 31.64 -38.17
N ILE A 29 28.72 31.33 -37.28
CA ILE A 29 29.64 32.33 -36.72
C ILE A 29 30.62 32.88 -37.78
N SER A 30 31.07 32.01 -38.70
CA SER A 30 31.95 32.39 -39.82
C SER A 30 31.27 33.34 -40.83
N HIS A 31 29.94 33.27 -40.96
CA HIS A 31 29.16 34.16 -41.82
C HIS A 31 28.94 35.55 -41.22
N ILE A 32 29.01 35.66 -39.89
CA ILE A 32 28.88 36.92 -39.14
C ILE A 32 30.20 37.72 -39.21
N PHE A 33 31.34 37.05 -39.01
CA PHE A 33 32.67 37.68 -38.95
C PHE A 33 33.44 37.70 -40.29
N ARG A 34 32.75 37.60 -41.43
CA ARG A 34 33.37 37.67 -42.77
C ARG A 34 34.04 39.04 -43.00
N HIS A 35 35.12 39.10 -43.79
CA HIS A 35 35.88 40.33 -44.07
C HIS A 35 35.08 41.35 -44.93
N GLY A 36 35.11 42.66 -44.62
CA GLY A 36 34.44 43.75 -45.38
C GLY A 36 33.45 44.61 -44.57
N SER A 37 32.70 45.51 -45.22
CA SER A 37 31.72 46.44 -44.59
C SER A 37 30.47 45.75 -44.01
N LEU A 38 29.74 46.44 -43.13
CA LEU A 38 28.48 45.97 -42.55
C LEU A 38 27.42 45.77 -43.66
N SER A 39 27.13 44.51 -43.99
CA SER A 39 26.14 44.12 -45.00
C SER A 39 24.87 43.59 -44.35
N LEU A 40 23.70 43.84 -44.96
CA LEU A 40 22.40 43.27 -44.57
C LEU A 40 22.47 41.74 -44.37
N ARG A 41 23.25 41.05 -45.21
CA ARG A 41 23.46 39.61 -45.11
C ARG A 41 24.07 39.21 -43.76
N ARG A 42 25.01 40.00 -43.22
CA ARG A 42 25.64 39.71 -41.92
C ARG A 42 24.68 39.94 -40.76
N VAL A 43 23.86 40.99 -40.85
CA VAL A 43 22.82 41.27 -39.86
C VAL A 43 21.82 40.11 -39.82
N LEU A 44 21.38 39.61 -40.98
CA LEU A 44 20.50 38.45 -41.05
C LEU A 44 21.13 37.18 -40.46
N TRP A 45 22.40 36.88 -40.78
CA TRP A 45 23.11 35.74 -40.17
C TRP A 45 23.28 35.88 -38.66
N ALA A 46 23.55 37.10 -38.17
CA ALA A 46 23.65 37.38 -36.74
C ALA A 46 22.29 37.20 -36.04
N LEU A 47 21.20 37.66 -36.65
CA LEU A 47 19.84 37.46 -36.12
C LEU A 47 19.47 35.98 -36.08
N PHE A 48 19.75 35.21 -37.13
CA PHE A 48 19.48 33.77 -37.13
C PHE A 48 20.32 33.00 -36.11
N PHE A 49 21.61 33.33 -35.98
CA PHE A 49 22.49 32.72 -34.99
C PHE A 49 22.06 33.05 -33.55
N LEU A 50 21.70 34.31 -33.29
CA LEU A 50 21.25 34.73 -31.96
C LEU A 50 19.87 34.16 -31.63
N GLY A 51 18.98 34.08 -32.63
CA GLY A 51 17.68 33.44 -32.51
C GLY A 51 17.77 31.94 -32.23
N SER A 52 18.65 31.21 -32.94
CA SER A 52 18.87 29.78 -32.70
C SER A 52 19.52 29.51 -31.35
N LEU A 53 20.48 30.33 -30.93
CA LEU A 53 21.08 30.27 -29.60
C LEU A 53 20.05 30.55 -28.50
N GLY A 54 19.21 31.57 -28.67
CA GLY A 54 18.14 31.90 -27.73
C GLY A 54 17.13 30.76 -27.57
N LEU A 55 16.67 30.19 -28.69
CA LEU A 55 15.76 29.03 -28.67
C LEU A 55 16.40 27.82 -27.99
N LEU A 56 17.67 27.53 -28.29
CA LEU A 56 18.42 26.45 -27.65
C LEU A 56 18.47 26.64 -26.13
N LEU A 57 18.80 27.83 -25.64
CA LEU A 57 18.87 28.11 -24.21
C LEU A 57 17.52 27.93 -23.51
N VAL A 58 16.44 28.42 -24.12
CA VAL A 58 15.07 28.25 -23.56
C VAL A 58 14.71 26.77 -23.46
N VAL A 59 14.90 26.00 -24.54
CA VAL A 59 14.57 24.57 -24.55
C VAL A 59 15.46 23.79 -23.57
N CYS A 60 16.76 24.11 -23.48
CA CYS A 60 17.66 23.49 -22.52
C CYS A 60 17.22 23.77 -21.08
N MET A 61 16.88 25.03 -20.74
CA MET A 61 16.40 25.39 -19.40
C MET A 61 15.10 24.66 -19.04
N GLU A 62 14.15 24.57 -19.97
CA GLU A 62 12.90 23.85 -19.77
C GLU A 62 13.16 22.36 -19.49
N ARG A 63 14.04 21.72 -20.28
CA ARG A 63 14.38 20.30 -20.10
C ARG A 63 15.15 20.02 -18.83
N VAL A 64 16.07 20.89 -18.43
CA VAL A 64 16.80 20.77 -17.17
C VAL A 64 15.85 20.93 -15.98
N THR A 65 14.94 21.91 -16.04
CA THR A 65 13.92 22.12 -15.00
C THR A 65 12.99 20.91 -14.89
N TYR A 66 12.56 20.35 -16.03
CA TYR A 66 11.75 19.12 -16.07
C TYR A 66 12.52 17.89 -15.59
N PHE A 67 13.82 17.79 -15.85
CA PHE A 67 14.65 16.71 -15.31
C PHE A 67 14.70 16.76 -13.78
N PHE A 68 14.89 17.96 -13.20
CA PHE A 68 14.92 18.16 -11.76
C PHE A 68 13.55 18.20 -11.07
N SER A 69 12.44 18.14 -11.82
CA SER A 69 11.12 17.90 -11.23
C SER A 69 10.86 16.42 -10.96
N TYR A 70 11.81 15.53 -11.29
CA TYR A 70 11.74 14.08 -11.10
C TYR A 70 10.40 13.44 -11.50
N PRO A 71 9.91 13.69 -12.72
CA PRO A 71 8.67 13.11 -13.19
C PRO A 71 8.85 11.60 -13.38
N HIS A 72 7.90 10.82 -12.87
CA HIS A 72 7.86 9.37 -13.05
C HIS A 72 6.58 8.98 -13.78
N VAL A 73 6.66 7.95 -14.62
CA VAL A 73 5.51 7.32 -15.27
C VAL A 73 5.44 5.89 -14.77
N THR A 74 4.30 5.51 -14.20
CA THR A 74 4.02 4.14 -13.79
C THR A 74 3.47 3.36 -14.98
N LYS A 75 4.06 2.20 -15.25
CA LYS A 75 3.50 1.21 -16.18
C LYS A 75 2.82 0.12 -15.35
N LEU A 76 1.58 -0.19 -15.70
CA LEU A 76 0.81 -1.25 -15.06
C LEU A 76 0.74 -2.42 -16.04
N ASP A 77 1.34 -3.54 -15.66
CA ASP A 77 1.32 -4.79 -16.42
C ASP A 77 0.64 -5.87 -15.58
N GLU A 78 -0.36 -6.54 -16.15
CA GLU A 78 -0.99 -7.72 -15.55
C GLU A 78 -0.36 -8.97 -16.13
N VAL A 79 0.43 -9.69 -15.34
CA VAL A 79 1.09 -10.93 -15.75
C VAL A 79 0.51 -12.11 -14.98
N ALA A 80 -0.05 -13.08 -15.69
CA ALA A 80 -0.46 -14.34 -15.11
C ALA A 80 0.79 -15.16 -14.75
N ALA A 81 1.07 -15.30 -13.45
CA ALA A 81 2.18 -16.10 -12.97
C ALA A 81 1.71 -17.53 -12.63
N PRO A 82 2.49 -18.56 -13.01
CA PRO A 82 2.13 -19.95 -12.73
C PRO A 82 2.21 -20.27 -11.23
N ASN A 83 2.94 -19.49 -10.43
CA ASN A 83 3.04 -19.67 -8.99
C ASN A 83 2.88 -18.32 -8.31
N LEU A 84 1.86 -18.15 -7.45
CA LEU A 84 1.72 -16.98 -6.59
C LEU A 84 1.85 -17.39 -5.13
N THR A 85 2.49 -16.55 -4.32
CA THR A 85 2.47 -16.74 -2.86
C THR A 85 1.12 -16.26 -2.36
N PHE A 86 0.38 -17.15 -1.69
CA PHE A 86 -0.91 -16.77 -1.13
C PHE A 86 -0.68 -15.80 0.05
N PRO A 87 -1.43 -14.68 0.13
CA PRO A 87 -1.17 -13.65 1.12
C PRO A 87 -1.46 -14.15 2.53
N ALA A 88 -0.91 -13.44 3.52
CA ALA A 88 -1.28 -13.67 4.90
C ALA A 88 -2.72 -13.20 5.14
N ILE A 89 -3.59 -14.08 5.62
CA ILE A 89 -4.96 -13.71 6.03
C ILE A 89 -4.95 -13.42 7.52
N THR A 90 -5.42 -12.23 7.91
CA THR A 90 -5.58 -11.83 9.31
C THR A 90 -7.06 -11.76 9.65
N ILE A 91 -7.51 -12.61 10.58
CA ILE A 91 -8.92 -12.65 11.01
C ILE A 91 -9.03 -12.05 12.41
N CYS A 92 -10.06 -11.22 12.60
CA CYS A 92 -10.34 -10.61 13.88
C CYS A 92 -11.84 -10.54 14.19
N ASN A 93 -12.24 -11.00 15.38
CA ASN A 93 -13.61 -10.88 15.83
C ASN A 93 -13.92 -9.40 16.09
N LEU A 94 -15.11 -8.96 15.68
CA LEU A 94 -15.54 -7.60 15.95
C LEU A 94 -15.80 -7.36 17.44
N ASN A 95 -16.24 -8.40 18.13
CA ASN A 95 -16.30 -8.38 19.58
C ASN A 95 -14.89 -8.57 20.14
N GLU A 96 -14.43 -7.59 20.90
CA GLU A 96 -13.07 -7.58 21.45
C GLU A 96 -12.93 -8.62 22.54
N PHE A 97 -13.93 -8.80 23.40
CA PHE A 97 -13.78 -9.62 24.60
C PHE A 97 -14.94 -10.60 24.77
N ARG A 98 -14.61 -11.81 25.20
CA ARG A 98 -15.60 -12.77 25.69
C ARG A 98 -16.05 -12.34 27.09
N PHE A 99 -17.28 -11.83 27.19
CA PHE A 99 -17.85 -11.39 28.47
C PHE A 99 -17.77 -12.47 29.57
N SER A 100 -17.92 -13.74 29.19
CA SER A 100 -17.78 -14.90 30.10
C SER A 100 -16.40 -14.99 30.77
N ARG A 101 -15.34 -14.53 30.10
CA ARG A 101 -13.94 -14.57 30.59
C ARG A 101 -13.54 -13.34 31.38
N ILE A 102 -14.33 -12.26 31.37
CA ILE A 102 -14.09 -11.04 32.14
C ILE A 102 -14.35 -11.31 33.63
N THR A 103 -13.41 -10.94 34.47
CA THR A 103 -13.50 -11.10 35.94
C THR A 103 -13.87 -9.79 36.64
N ARG A 104 -14.23 -9.88 37.93
CA ARG A 104 -14.42 -8.70 38.78
C ARG A 104 -13.17 -7.82 38.87
N ASN A 105 -11.98 -8.42 38.90
CA ASN A 105 -10.72 -7.68 38.90
C ASN A 105 -10.52 -6.90 37.60
N ASP A 106 -10.86 -7.50 36.46
CA ASP A 106 -10.77 -6.84 35.15
C ASP A 106 -11.73 -5.64 35.09
N LEU A 107 -13.00 -5.82 35.49
CA LEU A 107 -13.96 -4.70 35.53
C LEU A 107 -13.53 -3.58 36.48
N TYR A 108 -12.85 -3.91 37.58
CA TYR A 108 -12.32 -2.90 38.50
C TYR A 108 -11.25 -2.02 37.82
N HIS A 109 -10.36 -2.59 37.02
CA HIS A 109 -9.26 -1.83 36.39
C HIS A 109 -9.62 -1.21 35.04
N VAL A 110 -10.37 -1.92 34.19
CA VAL A 110 -10.67 -1.50 32.82
C VAL A 110 -12.16 -1.32 32.53
N GLY A 111 -13.05 -1.49 33.51
CA GLY A 111 -14.50 -1.37 33.27
C GLY A 111 -14.93 -0.02 32.71
N GLN A 112 -14.25 1.07 33.09
CA GLN A 112 -14.47 2.40 32.53
C GLN A 112 -13.94 2.52 31.09
N LEU A 113 -12.75 1.96 30.82
CA LEU A 113 -12.15 1.91 29.48
C LEU A 113 -13.03 1.14 28.49
N LEU A 114 -13.68 0.07 28.96
CA LEU A 114 -14.62 -0.74 28.19
C LEU A 114 -16.02 -0.12 28.07
N ALA A 115 -16.22 1.09 28.61
CA ALA A 115 -17.51 1.78 28.69
C ALA A 115 -18.63 0.99 29.41
N LEU A 116 -18.28 -0.03 30.20
CA LEU A 116 -19.21 -0.84 31.00
C LEU A 116 -19.53 -0.17 32.34
N LEU A 117 -18.58 0.58 32.89
CA LEU A 117 -18.73 1.31 34.15
C LEU A 117 -18.59 2.83 33.94
N SER A 118 -19.25 3.59 34.80
CA SER A 118 -19.04 5.03 34.95
C SER A 118 -17.82 5.34 35.83
N ASP A 119 -17.44 6.61 35.91
CA ASP A 119 -16.37 7.11 36.80
C ASP A 119 -16.64 6.81 38.28
N ARG A 120 -17.89 6.49 38.64
CA ARG A 120 -18.32 6.12 40.00
C ARG A 120 -18.37 4.60 40.22
N TYR A 121 -17.83 3.80 39.29
CA TYR A 121 -17.87 2.34 39.32
C TYR A 121 -19.30 1.75 39.32
N GLU A 122 -20.23 2.47 38.69
CA GLU A 122 -21.61 2.01 38.50
C GLU A 122 -21.82 1.52 37.07
N ILE A 123 -22.74 0.57 36.88
CA ILE A 123 -23.06 0.03 35.54
C ILE A 123 -23.61 1.14 34.65
N ARG A 124 -22.98 1.33 33.49
CA ARG A 124 -23.44 2.29 32.49
C ARG A 124 -24.66 1.73 31.76
N SER A 125 -25.70 2.56 31.61
CA SER A 125 -26.88 2.25 30.79
C SER A 125 -27.50 0.85 31.00
N PRO A 126 -27.90 0.49 32.23
CA PRO A 126 -28.40 -0.86 32.55
C PRO A 126 -29.67 -1.26 31.79
N HIS A 127 -30.43 -0.29 31.28
CA HIS A 127 -31.68 -0.51 30.53
C HIS A 127 -31.45 -1.04 29.11
N LEU A 128 -30.24 -0.91 28.57
CA LEU A 128 -29.87 -1.41 27.23
C LEU A 128 -29.35 -2.85 27.25
N ALA A 129 -29.11 -3.42 28.43
CA ALA A 129 -28.57 -4.77 28.58
C ALA A 129 -29.69 -5.80 28.74
N GLU A 130 -29.50 -6.97 28.11
CA GLU A 130 -30.36 -8.13 28.31
C GLU A 130 -30.37 -8.54 29.80
N PRO A 131 -31.52 -8.96 30.37
CA PRO A 131 -31.64 -9.21 31.82
C PRO A 131 -30.61 -10.20 32.39
N GLN A 132 -30.30 -11.26 31.63
CA GLN A 132 -29.33 -12.28 32.06
C GLN A 132 -27.89 -11.71 32.08
N LEU A 133 -27.54 -10.96 31.05
CA LEU A 133 -26.24 -10.29 30.96
C LEU A 133 -26.10 -9.22 32.05
N LEU A 134 -27.15 -8.45 32.30
CA LEU A 134 -27.18 -7.43 33.35
C LEU A 134 -27.01 -8.05 34.75
N ALA A 135 -27.62 -9.21 35.01
CA ALA A 135 -27.44 -9.93 36.27
C ALA A 135 -25.98 -10.37 36.45
N ALA A 136 -25.37 -10.94 35.41
CA ALA A 136 -23.96 -11.33 35.44
C ALA A 136 -23.03 -10.12 35.58
N LEU A 137 -23.33 -8.99 34.92
CA LEU A 137 -22.59 -7.75 35.05
C LEU A 137 -22.70 -7.17 36.46
N ARG A 138 -23.88 -7.22 37.09
CA ARG A 138 -24.10 -6.78 38.47
C ARG A 138 -23.33 -7.60 39.48
N ASP A 139 -23.24 -8.92 39.30
CA ASP A 139 -22.38 -9.75 40.14
C ASP A 139 -20.90 -9.39 39.97
N LYS A 140 -20.43 -9.26 38.72
CA LYS A 140 -19.03 -8.91 38.44
C LYS A 140 -18.68 -7.48 38.86
N ALA A 141 -19.63 -6.54 38.85
CA ALA A 141 -19.45 -5.14 39.26
C ALA A 141 -19.71 -4.89 40.76
N ASN A 142 -19.90 -5.94 41.58
CA ASN A 142 -20.03 -5.77 43.02
C ASN A 142 -18.66 -5.66 43.69
N PHE A 143 -18.20 -4.42 43.91
CA PHE A 143 -16.91 -4.13 44.53
C PHE A 143 -16.94 -3.98 46.05
N ARG A 144 -18.06 -4.34 46.71
CA ARG A 144 -18.14 -4.29 48.19
C ARG A 144 -17.12 -5.25 48.80
N ASN A 145 -16.25 -4.74 49.67
CA ASN A 145 -15.15 -5.48 50.29
C ASN A 145 -14.18 -6.14 49.28
N PHE A 146 -14.11 -5.61 48.04
CA PHE A 146 -13.23 -6.15 47.02
C PHE A 146 -11.79 -5.66 47.24
N LYS A 147 -10.84 -6.60 47.25
CA LYS A 147 -9.41 -6.31 47.26
C LYS A 147 -8.88 -6.49 45.84
N ALA A 148 -8.51 -5.39 45.19
CA ALA A 148 -7.95 -5.41 43.85
C ALA A 148 -6.63 -6.18 43.83
N LYS A 149 -6.47 -7.01 42.80
CA LYS A 149 -5.23 -7.73 42.50
C LYS A 149 -4.45 -6.97 41.42
N PRO A 150 -3.13 -7.21 41.29
CA PRO A 150 -2.36 -6.69 40.17
C PRO A 150 -3.04 -7.02 38.83
N PHE A 151 -2.91 -6.11 37.88
CA PHE A 151 -3.56 -6.20 36.59
C PHE A 151 -2.55 -5.91 35.48
N ASP A 152 -2.61 -6.74 34.44
CA ASP A 152 -1.79 -6.63 33.25
C ASP A 152 -2.71 -6.62 32.02
N MET A 153 -2.57 -5.59 31.19
CA MET A 153 -3.33 -5.47 29.94
C MET A 153 -3.00 -6.61 28.97
N ALA A 154 -1.74 -7.08 28.93
CA ALA A 154 -1.35 -8.15 28.01
C ALA A 154 -2.03 -9.49 28.40
N ASP A 155 -2.03 -9.84 29.69
CA ASP A 155 -2.80 -10.98 30.20
C ASP A 155 -4.29 -10.81 29.91
N PHE A 156 -4.85 -9.62 30.19
CA PHE A 156 -6.26 -9.34 29.97
C PHE A 156 -6.67 -9.61 28.52
N TYR A 157 -5.95 -9.05 27.54
CA TYR A 157 -6.22 -9.30 26.13
C TYR A 157 -6.04 -10.79 25.75
N ASN A 158 -5.00 -11.47 26.25
CA ASN A 158 -4.74 -12.86 25.90
C ASN A 158 -5.81 -13.82 26.45
N ARG A 159 -6.29 -13.57 27.68
CA ARG A 159 -7.28 -14.42 28.36
C ARG A 159 -8.72 -14.14 27.92
N THR A 160 -9.07 -12.88 27.71
CA THR A 160 -10.45 -12.47 27.40
C THR A 160 -10.73 -12.40 25.90
N GLY A 161 -9.70 -12.35 25.05
CA GLY A 161 -9.83 -12.47 23.61
C GLY A 161 -10.50 -13.76 23.15
N HIS A 162 -10.98 -13.78 21.92
CA HIS A 162 -11.59 -14.97 21.31
C HIS A 162 -10.53 -16.00 20.91
N ASP A 163 -10.85 -17.27 21.12
CA ASP A 163 -9.98 -18.37 20.73
C ASP A 163 -10.33 -18.83 19.30
N MET A 164 -9.31 -18.98 18.46
CA MET A 164 -9.51 -19.46 17.08
C MET A 164 -10.08 -20.87 17.07
N ALA A 165 -9.69 -21.71 18.02
CA ALA A 165 -10.22 -23.08 18.12
C ALA A 165 -11.73 -23.13 18.42
N GLU A 166 -12.27 -22.09 19.06
CA GLU A 166 -13.71 -21.99 19.34
C GLU A 166 -14.48 -21.30 18.19
N MET A 167 -13.81 -20.39 17.46
CA MET A 167 -14.44 -19.65 16.35
C MET A 167 -14.41 -20.41 15.02
N LEU A 168 -13.39 -21.24 14.79
CA LEU A 168 -13.17 -21.93 13.52
C LEU A 168 -14.03 -23.19 13.43
N LEU A 169 -15.16 -23.10 12.72
CA LEU A 169 -16.02 -24.28 12.51
C LEU A 169 -15.51 -25.19 11.40
N GLN A 170 -15.02 -24.59 10.31
CA GLN A 170 -14.44 -25.31 9.17
C GLN A 170 -13.39 -24.43 8.48
N CYS A 171 -12.31 -25.05 8.04
CA CYS A 171 -11.23 -24.40 7.29
C CYS A 171 -10.72 -25.35 6.22
N SER A 172 -10.65 -24.87 4.98
CA SER A 172 -9.99 -25.60 3.89
C SER A 172 -9.14 -24.65 3.07
N PHE A 173 -7.91 -25.06 2.75
CA PHE A 173 -7.01 -24.37 1.83
C PHE A 173 -6.60 -25.35 0.73
N ARG A 174 -6.87 -25.02 -0.55
CA ARG A 174 -6.58 -25.88 -1.70
C ARG A 174 -7.19 -27.29 -1.60
N GLY A 175 -8.34 -27.42 -0.92
CA GLY A 175 -9.00 -28.71 -0.68
C GLY A 175 -8.36 -29.54 0.45
N THR A 176 -7.37 -29.00 1.15
CA THR A 176 -6.80 -29.61 2.37
C THR A 176 -7.36 -28.95 3.61
N ASP A 177 -7.77 -29.74 4.60
CA ASP A 177 -8.32 -29.22 5.84
C ASP A 177 -7.24 -28.49 6.66
N CYS A 178 -7.63 -27.37 7.25
CA CYS A 178 -6.80 -26.60 8.17
C CYS A 178 -7.44 -26.51 9.55
N THR A 179 -6.62 -26.22 10.55
CA THR A 179 -7.04 -26.15 11.96
C THR A 179 -6.58 -24.84 12.59
N ALA A 180 -7.06 -24.56 13.80
CA ALA A 180 -6.63 -23.41 14.59
C ALA A 180 -5.12 -23.35 14.88
N GLN A 181 -4.37 -24.44 14.67
CA GLN A 181 -2.91 -24.43 14.80
C GLN A 181 -2.20 -23.80 13.59
N ASN A 182 -2.85 -23.72 12.43
CA ASN A 182 -2.29 -23.12 11.20
C ASN A 182 -2.32 -21.58 11.23
N PHE A 183 -2.42 -21.01 12.42
CA PHE A 183 -3.09 -19.76 12.68
C PHE A 183 -2.38 -19.17 13.92
N THR A 184 -1.58 -18.13 13.71
CA THR A 184 -0.72 -17.60 14.78
C THR A 184 -1.34 -16.35 15.42
N ALA A 185 -1.44 -16.33 16.75
CA ALA A 185 -1.87 -15.16 17.50
C ALA A 185 -0.89 -13.98 17.34
N VAL A 186 -1.41 -12.82 16.95
CA VAL A 186 -0.70 -11.55 16.79
C VAL A 186 -1.43 -10.48 17.60
N SER A 187 -0.68 -9.76 18.44
CA SER A 187 -1.17 -8.56 19.15
C SER A 187 -0.49 -7.33 18.53
N ALA A 188 -1.23 -6.54 17.76
CA ALA A 188 -0.70 -5.31 17.17
C ALA A 188 -0.77 -4.16 18.20
N ALA A 189 0.36 -3.48 18.43
CA ALA A 189 0.39 -2.22 19.17
C ALA A 189 -0.18 -1.07 18.31
N PRO A 190 -0.80 -0.02 18.89
CA PRO A 190 -1.32 1.10 18.13
C PRO A 190 -0.15 1.96 17.62
N THR A 191 0.26 1.80 16.37
CA THR A 191 1.11 2.77 15.67
C THR A 191 0.43 3.20 14.39
N GLY A 192 -0.41 4.24 14.48
CA GLY A 192 -0.95 4.96 13.32
C GLY A 192 -2.48 5.00 13.21
N PRO A 193 -3.03 5.99 12.46
CA PRO A 193 -4.46 6.21 12.37
C PRO A 193 -5.08 5.20 11.39
N ALA A 194 -6.08 4.47 11.88
CA ALA A 194 -7.03 3.61 11.17
C ALA A 194 -6.53 2.25 10.59
N THR A 195 -7.28 1.21 10.95
CA THR A 195 -7.52 -0.06 10.21
C THR A 195 -6.53 -1.25 10.28
N ALA A 196 -5.54 -1.27 11.17
CA ALA A 196 -4.99 -2.55 11.64
C ALA A 196 -5.74 -2.96 12.91
N CYS A 197 -6.38 -4.14 12.91
CA CYS A 197 -7.23 -4.61 14.01
C CYS A 197 -6.56 -4.33 15.39
N LEU A 198 -7.16 -3.42 16.17
CA LEU A 198 -6.68 -2.99 17.49
C LEU A 198 -7.19 -3.94 18.59
N ARG A 199 -7.16 -5.25 18.34
CA ARG A 199 -8.01 -6.19 19.07
C ARG A 199 -7.24 -7.40 19.61
N PRO A 200 -7.73 -8.02 20.69
CA PRO A 200 -7.07 -9.17 21.29
C PRO A 200 -7.09 -10.33 20.31
N ARG A 201 -5.91 -10.86 20.04
CA ARG A 201 -5.67 -12.02 19.17
C ARG A 201 -6.19 -11.84 17.76
N HIS A 202 -5.27 -11.51 16.87
CA HIS A 202 -5.46 -11.75 15.44
C HIS A 202 -4.72 -12.98 15.04
N VAL A 203 -5.28 -13.67 14.05
CA VAL A 203 -4.74 -14.96 13.68
C VAL A 203 -4.32 -14.87 12.24
N SER A 204 -3.01 -14.93 12.03
CA SER A 204 -2.40 -14.86 10.71
C SER A 204 -2.07 -16.27 10.23
N ALA A 205 -2.56 -16.63 9.06
CA ALA A 205 -2.09 -17.81 8.35
C ALA A 205 -1.21 -17.34 7.19
N SER A 206 0.08 -17.68 7.19
CA SER A 206 0.95 -17.46 6.03
C SER A 206 0.55 -18.44 4.93
N GLY A 207 0.14 -17.91 3.78
CA GLY A 207 -0.23 -18.72 2.64
C GLY A 207 0.95 -19.47 2.02
N GLY A 208 0.70 -20.70 1.58
CA GLY A 208 1.64 -21.45 0.75
C GLY A 208 1.64 -20.98 -0.71
N VAL A 209 2.46 -21.60 -1.55
CA VAL A 209 2.49 -21.31 -3.00
C VAL A 209 1.23 -21.88 -3.68
N CYS A 210 0.52 -21.03 -4.40
CA CYS A 210 -0.59 -21.34 -5.29
C CYS A 210 -0.05 -21.62 -6.70
N HIS A 211 -0.17 -22.87 -7.17
CA HIS A 211 0.18 -23.24 -8.54
C HIS A 211 -1.02 -22.99 -9.48
N GLY A 212 -0.90 -22.05 -10.41
CA GLY A 212 -1.77 -21.87 -11.56
C GLY A 212 -1.57 -22.99 -12.57
N ALA A 213 -2.58 -23.85 -12.71
CA ALA A 213 -2.61 -24.84 -13.77
C ALA A 213 -3.02 -24.18 -15.10
N LEU A 214 -2.08 -24.03 -16.02
CA LEU A 214 -2.36 -23.88 -17.46
C LEU A 214 -2.86 -25.22 -18.00
N GLY A 215 -4.13 -25.56 -17.72
CA GLY A 215 -4.70 -26.84 -18.15
C GLY A 215 -6.21 -26.74 -18.23
N LYS A 216 -6.72 -26.98 -19.46
CA LYS A 216 -8.13 -27.07 -19.88
C LYS A 216 -9.17 -26.59 -18.86
N VAL A 217 -9.88 -25.53 -19.24
CA VAL A 217 -11.13 -25.05 -18.65
C VAL A 217 -12.13 -26.20 -18.48
N GLY A 218 -11.97 -26.98 -17.41
CA GLY A 218 -12.97 -27.87 -16.88
C GLY A 218 -13.91 -26.97 -16.08
N GLY A 219 -15.08 -26.72 -16.68
CA GLY A 219 -16.18 -25.89 -16.19
C GLY A 219 -15.92 -25.09 -14.92
N CYS A 220 -15.83 -23.76 -15.05
CA CYS A 220 -16.32 -22.91 -13.98
C CYS A 220 -17.75 -23.37 -13.69
N LEU A 221 -17.93 -24.13 -12.61
CA LEU A 221 -19.22 -24.18 -11.95
C LEU A 221 -19.56 -22.71 -11.73
N THR A 222 -20.61 -22.26 -12.42
CA THR A 222 -21.23 -20.97 -12.19
C THR A 222 -21.32 -20.76 -10.69
N PRO A 223 -21.20 -19.52 -10.17
CA PRO A 223 -21.57 -19.25 -8.80
C PRO A 223 -23.07 -19.54 -8.68
N GLY A 224 -23.40 -20.81 -8.46
CA GLY A 224 -24.64 -21.18 -7.83
C GLY A 224 -24.58 -20.46 -6.51
N LEU A 225 -25.52 -19.55 -6.33
CA LEU A 225 -25.99 -19.21 -5.00
C LEU A 225 -26.28 -20.55 -4.28
N TRP A 226 -25.29 -21.10 -3.58
CA TRP A 226 -25.48 -21.37 -2.17
C TRP A 226 -25.43 -19.98 -1.53
N GLY A 227 -26.44 -19.15 -1.74
CA GLY A 227 -27.75 -19.44 -1.21
C GLY A 227 -27.59 -19.17 0.27
N SER A 228 -27.93 -17.95 0.66
CA SER A 228 -28.30 -17.61 2.03
C SER A 228 -29.46 -18.53 2.42
N SER A 229 -29.12 -19.76 2.78
CA SER A 229 -30.02 -20.80 3.25
C SER A 229 -29.27 -21.49 4.38
N GLY A 230 -29.28 -20.78 5.51
CA GLY A 230 -28.78 -21.26 6.78
C GLY A 230 -29.49 -20.43 7.83
N GLY A 231 -30.74 -20.78 8.10
CA GLY A 231 -31.43 -20.31 9.29
C GLY A 231 -30.70 -20.85 10.51
N GLU A 232 -29.64 -20.17 10.90
CA GLU A 232 -28.81 -20.32 12.12
C GLU A 232 -27.58 -19.46 11.84
N GLY A 233 -27.46 -18.28 12.45
CA GLY A 233 -26.41 -17.30 12.15
C GLY A 233 -25.03 -17.95 11.97
N ARG A 234 -24.56 -18.10 10.74
CA ARG A 234 -23.22 -18.57 10.38
C ARG A 234 -22.69 -17.67 9.27
N VAL A 235 -21.46 -17.20 9.42
CA VAL A 235 -20.79 -16.36 8.40
C VAL A 235 -19.89 -17.26 7.56
N LEU A 236 -20.19 -17.36 6.26
CA LEU A 236 -19.26 -17.91 5.28
C LEU A 236 -18.38 -16.78 4.73
N ALA A 237 -17.07 -16.84 5.00
CA ALA A 237 -16.09 -15.97 4.38
C ALA A 237 -15.24 -16.78 3.39
N TRP A 238 -15.21 -16.33 2.13
CA TRP A 238 -14.34 -16.86 1.10
C TRP A 238 -13.29 -15.80 0.76
N VAL A 239 -12.02 -16.07 1.05
CA VAL A 239 -10.91 -15.23 0.60
C VAL A 239 -10.25 -15.93 -0.58
N CYS A 240 -10.49 -15.42 -1.79
CA CYS A 240 -9.95 -15.97 -3.02
C CYS A 240 -8.91 -15.02 -3.63
N GLN A 241 -7.82 -15.58 -4.14
CA GLN A 241 -6.86 -14.83 -4.95
C GLN A 241 -7.17 -15.03 -6.45
N SER A 242 -7.41 -13.94 -7.18
CA SER A 242 -7.58 -13.97 -8.64
C SER A 242 -6.22 -14.13 -9.31
N LEU A 243 -6.09 -15.10 -10.21
CA LEU A 243 -4.85 -15.41 -10.93
C LEU A 243 -4.73 -14.68 -12.29
N GLY A 244 -5.57 -13.69 -12.54
CA GLY A 244 -5.64 -12.95 -13.81
C GLY A 244 -6.51 -13.65 -14.85
N GLY A 245 -7.26 -12.88 -15.63
CA GLY A 245 -8.20 -13.39 -16.64
C GLY A 245 -9.61 -13.68 -16.12
N GLY A 246 -10.28 -12.71 -15.49
CA GLY A 246 -11.72 -12.70 -15.23
C GLY A 246 -12.32 -13.84 -14.37
N SER A 247 -11.52 -14.82 -13.94
CA SER A 247 -11.99 -16.04 -13.28
C SER A 247 -11.15 -16.30 -12.02
N CYS A 248 -11.77 -16.18 -10.84
CA CYS A 248 -11.17 -16.65 -9.59
C CYS A 248 -11.06 -18.18 -9.64
N CYS A 249 -9.85 -18.73 -9.53
CA CYS A 249 -9.70 -20.17 -9.34
C CYS A 249 -10.14 -20.54 -7.91
N TRP A 250 -11.22 -21.32 -7.79
CA TRP A 250 -11.70 -21.88 -6.52
C TRP A 250 -10.62 -22.65 -5.74
N HIS A 251 -9.56 -23.10 -6.42
CA HIS A 251 -8.42 -23.80 -5.80
C HIS A 251 -7.57 -22.92 -4.88
N CYS A 252 -7.60 -21.59 -5.00
CA CYS A 252 -6.88 -20.66 -4.11
C CYS A 252 -7.84 -19.81 -3.30
N CYS A 253 -8.83 -20.49 -2.72
CA CYS A 253 -9.76 -19.90 -1.77
C CYS A 253 -9.57 -20.54 -0.40
N VAL A 254 -9.60 -19.71 0.65
CA VAL A 254 -9.83 -20.17 2.02
C VAL A 254 -11.31 -19.98 2.32
N GLY A 255 -12.00 -21.09 2.59
CA GLY A 255 -13.37 -21.08 3.08
C GLY A 255 -13.38 -21.16 4.60
N LEU A 256 -14.01 -20.18 5.26
CA LEU A 256 -14.17 -20.13 6.71
C LEU A 256 -15.66 -20.10 7.03
N ILE A 257 -16.07 -20.96 7.95
CA ILE A 257 -17.39 -20.85 8.58
C ILE A 257 -17.15 -20.42 10.02
N LEU A 258 -17.69 -19.26 10.38
CA LEU A 258 -17.65 -18.73 11.75
C LEU A 258 -19.07 -18.71 12.33
N PRO A 259 -19.22 -18.87 13.66
CA PRO A 259 -20.50 -18.63 14.31
C PRO A 259 -20.92 -17.16 14.06
N GLY A 260 -22.13 -16.98 13.56
CA GLY A 260 -22.81 -15.70 13.46
C GLY A 260 -23.48 -15.38 14.80
N HIS A 261 -23.35 -14.12 15.20
CA HIS A 261 -24.04 -13.55 16.35
C HIS A 261 -25.27 -12.79 15.90
#